data_AF-A0A838PE66-F1
#
_entry.id   AF-A0A838PE66-F1
#
_cell.length_a   1.000
_cell.length_b   1.000
_cell.length_c   1.000
_cell.angle_alpha   90.00
_cell.angle_beta   90.00
_cell.angle_gamma   90.00
#
_symmetry.space_group_name_H-M   'P 1'
#
loop_
_entity.id
_entity.type
_entity.pdbx_description
1 polymer ?
#
loop_
_entity_poly.entity_id
_entity_poly.type
_entity_poly.pdbx_seq_one_letter_code
_entity_poly.pdbx_strand_id
1 'polypeptide(L)'
;MNTQRLWAAIYIIGAALALWGGYQSLSPEETAQTNSDWIFVSITFVLTCLFPLGAMAYSRGIGVHEFRRPSLDRHPFGWWRDTLQPLRISVVSAALYFLGALFALPHTDHRGLMILWFYAALALGLFIGERLVYVVHRARIA
;
A
#
# COMPACT_ATOMS: atom_id res chain seq x y z
N MET A 1 -26.10 -11.20 6.53
CA MET A 1 -24.82 -11.60 5.90
C MET A 1 -23.78 -11.65 7.01
N ASN A 2 -23.05 -12.77 7.18
CA ASN A 2 -22.04 -12.88 8.24
C ASN A 2 -20.94 -11.84 7.99
N THR A 3 -20.62 -11.01 8.99
CA THR A 3 -19.70 -9.87 8.89
C THR A 3 -18.32 -10.27 8.35
N GLN A 4 -17.85 -11.48 8.66
CA GLN A 4 -16.61 -12.04 8.09
C GLN A 4 -16.67 -12.20 6.57
N ARG A 5 -17.79 -12.72 6.03
CA ARG A 5 -17.96 -12.91 4.58
C ARG A 5 -18.00 -11.59 3.84
N LEU A 6 -18.58 -10.55 4.47
CA LEU A 6 -18.59 -9.19 3.92
C LEU A 6 -17.16 -8.64 3.78
N TRP A 7 -16.34 -8.73 4.84
CA TRP A 7 -14.97 -8.23 4.78
C TRP A 7 -14.11 -8.99 3.78
N ALA A 8 -14.21 -10.32 3.75
CA ALA A 8 -13.53 -11.14 2.75
C ALA A 8 -13.88 -10.71 1.32
N ALA A 9 -15.17 -10.48 1.03
CA ALA A 9 -15.60 -9.98 -0.28
C ALA A 9 -15.01 -8.61 -0.59
N ILE A 10 -15.00 -7.69 0.37
CA ILE A 10 -14.38 -6.36 0.21
C ILE A 10 -12.88 -6.47 -0.07
N TYR A 11 -12.15 -7.35 0.63
CA TYR A 11 -10.73 -7.58 0.37
C TYR A 11 -10.47 -8.12 -1.04
N ILE A 12 -11.26 -9.10 -1.48
CA ILE A 12 -11.11 -9.70 -2.80
C ILE A 12 -11.41 -8.67 -3.90
N ILE A 13 -12.51 -7.93 -3.77
CA ILE A 13 -12.88 -6.88 -4.74
C ILE A 13 -11.80 -5.80 -4.76
N GLY A 14 -11.35 -5.34 -3.60
CA GLY A 14 -10.27 -4.35 -3.49
C GLY A 14 -8.97 -4.83 -4.13
N ALA A 15 -8.61 -6.10 -3.93
CA ALA A 15 -7.43 -6.71 -4.53
C ALA A 15 -7.54 -6.78 -6.07
N ALA A 16 -8.69 -7.20 -6.58
CA ALA A 16 -8.95 -7.24 -8.02
C ALA A 16 -8.90 -5.83 -8.65
N LEU A 17 -9.50 -4.84 -7.99
CA LEU A 17 -9.47 -3.44 -8.43
C LEU A 17 -8.06 -2.85 -8.40
N ALA A 18 -7.26 -3.16 -7.38
CA ALA A 18 -5.87 -2.70 -7.29
C ALA A 18 -5.02 -3.28 -8.42
N LEU A 19 -5.16 -4.58 -8.70
CA LEU A 19 -4.46 -5.24 -9.79
C LEU A 19 -4.90 -4.68 -11.15
N TRP A 20 -6.21 -4.51 -11.36
CA TRP A 20 -6.74 -3.90 -12.58
C TRP A 20 -6.29 -2.46 -12.76
N GLY A 21 -6.29 -1.66 -11.69
CA GLY A 21 -5.82 -0.27 -11.71
C GLY A 21 -4.33 -0.19 -12.06
N GLY A 22 -3.51 -1.09 -11.51
CA GLY A 22 -2.11 -1.22 -11.89
C GLY A 22 -1.93 -1.52 -13.38
N TYR A 23 -2.72 -2.45 -13.93
CA TYR A 23 -2.67 -2.76 -15.35
C TYR A 23 -3.05 -1.55 -16.23
N GLN A 24 -4.14 -0.86 -15.90
CA GLN A 24 -4.63 0.29 -16.66
C GLN A 24 -3.74 1.54 -16.58
N SER A 25 -2.99 1.70 -15.49
CA SER A 25 -2.10 2.86 -15.26
C SER A 25 -0.98 3.01 -16.30
N LEU A 26 -0.68 1.94 -17.03
CA LEU A 26 0.33 1.93 -18.09
C LEU A 26 -0.26 2.09 -19.49
N SER A 27 -1.57 2.34 -19.58
CA SER A 27 -2.20 2.67 -20.85
C SER A 27 -1.65 3.99 -21.40
N PRO A 28 -1.57 4.16 -22.73
CA PRO A 28 -1.02 5.36 -23.36
C PRO A 28 -1.72 6.67 -22.93
N GLU A 29 -3.00 6.59 -22.57
CA GLU A 29 -3.79 7.73 -22.13
C GLU A 29 -3.35 8.23 -20.73
N GLU A 30 -3.10 7.31 -19.81
CA GLU A 30 -2.66 7.58 -18.44
C GLU A 30 -1.17 8.00 -18.37
N THR A 31 -0.32 7.38 -19.19
CA THR A 31 1.12 7.72 -19.23
C THR A 31 1.38 9.08 -19.88
N ALA A 32 0.50 9.56 -20.76
CA ALA A 32 0.64 10.86 -21.42
C ALA A 32 0.60 12.03 -20.43
N GLN A 33 -0.17 11.89 -19.34
CA GLN A 33 -0.37 12.94 -18.34
C GLN A 33 0.56 12.82 -17.12
N THR A 34 1.30 11.71 -17.01
CA THR A 34 2.11 11.41 -15.83
C THR A 34 3.59 11.72 -16.08
N ASN A 35 4.16 12.63 -15.29
CA ASN A 35 5.59 12.91 -15.29
C ASN A 35 6.25 12.35 -14.03
N SER A 36 6.52 11.05 -14.03
CA SER A 36 7.30 10.41 -12.97
C SER A 36 8.77 10.42 -13.37
N ASP A 37 9.61 11.07 -12.55
CA ASP A 37 11.06 11.07 -12.69
C ASP A 37 11.73 10.35 -11.52
N TRP A 38 13.05 10.15 -11.61
CA TRP A 38 13.80 9.46 -10.55
C TRP A 38 13.79 10.20 -9.21
N ILE A 39 13.65 11.53 -9.23
CA ILE A 39 13.54 12.34 -8.01
C ILE A 39 12.22 11.99 -7.32
N PHE A 40 11.11 11.99 -8.06
CA PHE A 40 9.79 11.66 -7.54
C PHE A 40 9.71 10.22 -7.02
N VAL A 41 10.29 9.26 -7.75
CA VAL A 41 10.39 7.85 -7.31
C VAL A 41 11.18 7.75 -6.01
N SER A 42 12.32 8.43 -5.91
CA SER A 42 13.18 8.41 -4.71
C SER A 42 12.49 9.03 -3.50
N ILE A 43 11.85 10.19 -3.67
CA ILE A 43 11.06 10.85 -2.62
C ILE A 43 9.92 9.94 -2.18
N THR A 44 9.19 9.34 -3.12
CA THR A 44 8.11 8.39 -2.83
C THR A 44 8.61 7.22 -1.99
N PHE A 45 9.75 6.63 -2.35
CA PHE A 45 10.35 5.54 -1.58
C PHE A 45 10.64 5.96 -0.13
N VAL A 46 11.30 7.10 0.07
CA VAL A 46 11.64 7.60 1.42
C VAL A 46 10.38 7.89 2.23
N LEU A 47 9.41 8.59 1.65
CA LEU A 47 8.17 8.92 2.34
C LEU A 47 7.38 7.67 2.72
N THR A 48 7.33 6.66 1.84
CA THR A 48 6.61 5.41 2.10
C THR A 48 7.32 4.51 3.10
N CYS A 49 8.65 4.60 3.24
CA CYS A 49 9.39 3.98 4.34
C CYS A 49 9.04 4.62 5.70
N LEU A 50 8.93 5.94 5.73
CA LEU A 50 8.69 6.70 6.97
C LEU A 50 7.20 6.74 7.37
N PHE A 51 6.30 6.69 6.40
CA PHE A 51 4.86 6.81 6.60
C PHE A 51 4.30 5.80 7.63
N PRO A 52 4.64 4.50 7.60
CA PRO A 52 4.20 3.54 8.61
C PRO A 52 4.59 3.94 10.04
N LEU A 53 5.82 4.44 10.23
CA LEU A 53 6.30 4.89 11.55
C LEU A 53 5.55 6.14 12.00
N GLY A 54 5.35 7.11 11.11
CA GLY A 54 4.57 8.32 11.39
C GLY A 54 3.12 8.02 11.74
N ALA A 55 2.48 7.11 11.00
CA ALA A 55 1.11 6.66 11.26
C ALA A 55 0.97 6.03 12.65
N MET A 56 1.92 5.19 13.05
CA MET A 56 1.95 4.58 14.38
C MET A 56 2.22 5.62 15.47
N ALA A 57 3.15 6.55 15.25
CA ALA A 57 3.45 7.64 16.18
C ALA A 57 2.21 8.53 16.40
N TYR A 58 1.49 8.89 15.34
CA TYR A 58 0.24 9.64 15.42
C TYR A 58 -0.83 8.87 16.21
N SER A 59 -1.01 7.58 15.91
CA SER A 59 -1.97 6.71 16.61
C SER A 59 -1.69 6.64 18.12
N ARG A 60 -0.41 6.62 18.50
CA ARG A 60 0.01 6.70 19.90
C ARG A 60 -0.29 8.07 20.52
N GLY A 61 -0.09 9.15 19.76
CA GLY A 61 -0.39 10.51 20.20
C GLY A 61 -1.87 10.71 20.57
N ILE A 62 -2.77 9.96 19.92
CA ILE A 62 -4.21 9.98 20.22
C ILE A 62 -4.65 8.91 21.23
N GLY A 63 -3.71 8.22 21.89
CA GLY A 63 -4.00 7.31 23.02
C GLY A 63 -4.07 5.82 22.69
N VAL A 64 -3.64 5.37 21.51
CA VAL A 64 -3.55 3.92 21.21
C VAL A 64 -2.27 3.34 21.82
N HIS A 65 -2.42 2.36 22.71
CA HIS A 65 -1.30 1.75 23.44
C HIS A 65 -0.88 0.39 22.90
N GLU A 66 -1.85 -0.37 22.38
CA GLU A 66 -1.67 -1.71 21.82
C GLU A 66 -2.21 -1.76 20.40
N PHE A 67 -1.53 -2.53 19.55
CA PHE A 67 -1.87 -2.68 18.14
C PHE A 67 -2.13 -4.15 17.85
N ARG A 68 -3.31 -4.42 17.31
CA ARG A 68 -3.70 -5.79 16.94
C ARG A 68 -3.10 -6.17 15.60
N ARG A 69 -2.66 -7.43 15.47
CA ARG A 69 -2.22 -7.95 14.17
C ARG A 69 -3.31 -7.85 13.09
N PRO A 70 -2.92 -7.55 11.84
CA PRO A 70 -3.84 -7.53 10.71
C PRO A 70 -4.53 -8.89 10.49
N SER A 71 -5.80 -8.85 10.10
CA SER A 71 -6.59 -10.05 9.77
C SER A 71 -7.67 -9.75 8.74
N LEU A 72 -8.09 -10.77 7.98
CA LEU A 72 -9.08 -10.65 6.90
C LEU A 72 -10.53 -10.54 7.40
N ASP A 73 -10.76 -10.77 8.69
CA ASP A 73 -12.08 -10.72 9.31
C ASP A 73 -12.43 -9.32 9.85
N ARG A 74 -11.56 -8.33 9.63
CA ARG A 74 -11.70 -6.98 10.20
C ARG A 74 -11.96 -5.92 9.16
N HIS A 75 -12.56 -4.83 9.61
CA HIS A 75 -12.83 -3.64 8.82
C HIS A 75 -11.52 -2.99 8.32
N PRO A 76 -11.40 -2.69 7.02
CA PRO A 76 -10.14 -2.26 6.42
C PRO A 76 -9.77 -0.79 6.66
N PHE A 77 -10.73 0.11 6.93
CA PHE A 77 -10.49 1.56 6.94
C PHE A 77 -10.31 2.18 8.34
N GLY A 78 -9.93 1.38 9.33
CA GLY A 78 -9.78 1.79 10.73
C GLY A 78 -8.52 2.63 11.00
N TRP A 79 -8.24 3.65 10.19
CA TRP A 79 -7.06 4.50 10.38
C TRP A 79 -7.02 5.10 11.79
N TRP A 80 -5.81 5.18 12.34
CA TRP A 80 -5.44 5.78 13.63
C TRP A 80 -5.83 4.99 14.89
N ARG A 81 -6.95 4.24 14.87
CA ARG A 81 -7.36 3.38 15.99
C ARG A 81 -6.98 1.91 15.82
N ASP A 82 -6.90 1.44 14.58
CA ASP A 82 -6.50 0.07 14.22
C ASP A 82 -5.44 0.10 13.11
N THR A 83 -4.43 0.95 13.29
CA THR A 83 -3.51 1.41 12.24
C THR A 83 -2.77 0.30 11.49
N LEU A 84 -2.48 -0.84 12.13
CA LEU A 84 -1.84 -1.96 11.45
C LEU A 84 -2.72 -2.59 10.37
N GLN A 85 -4.05 -2.56 10.52
CA GLN A 85 -4.98 -3.11 9.53
C GLN A 85 -4.90 -2.37 8.19
N PRO A 86 -5.22 -1.07 8.09
CA PRO A 86 -5.14 -0.34 6.83
C PRO A 86 -3.70 -0.27 6.32
N LEU A 87 -2.69 -0.26 7.20
CA LEU A 87 -1.29 -0.30 6.78
C LEU A 87 -0.95 -1.56 5.98
N ARG A 88 -1.31 -2.74 6.51
CA ARG A 88 -1.14 -4.02 5.80
C ARG A 88 -1.88 -4.01 4.48
N ILE A 89 -3.08 -3.45 4.45
CA ILE A 89 -3.89 -3.36 3.24
C ILE A 89 -3.22 -2.46 2.22
N SER A 90 -2.70 -1.29 2.62
CA SER A 90 -1.93 -0.41 1.73
C SER A 90 -0.71 -1.10 1.14
N VAL A 91 0.04 -1.89 1.94
CA VAL A 91 1.17 -2.69 1.45
C VAL A 91 0.72 -3.68 0.38
N VAL A 92 -0.34 -4.46 0.66
CA VAL A 92 -0.87 -5.45 -0.28
C VAL A 92 -1.42 -4.78 -1.54
N SER A 93 -2.17 -3.70 -1.40
CA SER A 93 -2.71 -2.93 -2.53
C SER A 93 -1.58 -2.37 -3.40
N ALA A 94 -0.55 -1.76 -2.81
CA ALA A 94 0.60 -1.26 -3.57
C ALA A 94 1.34 -2.37 -4.32
N ALA A 95 1.51 -3.54 -3.69
CA ALA A 95 2.08 -4.72 -4.35
C ALA A 95 1.20 -5.22 -5.52
N LEU A 96 -0.12 -5.22 -5.36
CA LEU A 96 -1.05 -5.61 -6.43
C LEU A 96 -1.08 -4.60 -7.57
N TYR A 97 -1.00 -3.30 -7.28
CA TYR A 97 -0.81 -2.26 -8.30
C TYR A 97 0.49 -2.51 -9.09
N PHE A 98 1.59 -2.78 -8.40
CA PHE A 98 2.86 -3.12 -9.05
C PHE A 98 2.75 -4.39 -9.91
N LEU A 99 2.12 -5.45 -9.41
CA LEU A 99 1.91 -6.68 -10.17
C LEU A 99 1.01 -6.47 -11.39
N GLY A 100 -0.08 -5.71 -11.24
CA GLY A 100 -0.95 -5.31 -12.35
C GLY A 100 -0.16 -4.55 -13.41
N ALA A 101 0.69 -3.63 -12.97
CA ALA A 101 1.54 -2.86 -13.85
C ALA A 101 2.55 -3.75 -14.61
N LEU A 102 3.15 -4.75 -13.93
CA LEU A 102 4.03 -5.71 -14.60
C LEU A 102 3.33 -6.47 -15.75
N PHE A 103 2.03 -6.75 -15.66
CA PHE A 103 1.30 -7.40 -16.74
C PHE A 103 1.09 -6.50 -17.96
N ALA A 104 1.05 -5.17 -17.79
CA ALA A 104 0.91 -4.23 -18.90
C ALA A 104 2.26 -3.80 -19.52
N LEU A 105 3.38 -4.16 -18.87
CA LEU A 105 4.75 -3.82 -19.28
C LEU A 105 5.10 -4.09 -20.76
N PRO A 106 4.68 -5.20 -21.39
CA PRO A 106 5.02 -5.48 -22.80
C PRO A 106 4.49 -4.44 -23.79
N HIS A 107 3.53 -3.61 -23.37
CA HIS A 107 2.83 -2.65 -24.23
C HIS A 107 3.15 -1.19 -23.89
N THR A 108 4.20 -0.96 -23.10
CA THR A 108 4.45 0.35 -22.46
C THR A 108 5.63 1.10 -23.09
N ASP A 109 5.54 2.42 -23.08
CA ASP A 109 6.62 3.34 -23.42
C ASP A 109 7.57 3.65 -22.23
N HIS A 110 8.56 4.51 -22.47
CA HIS A 110 9.51 4.93 -21.42
C HIS A 110 8.84 5.59 -20.21
N ARG A 111 7.71 6.28 -20.39
CA ARG A 111 7.00 6.94 -19.29
C ARG A 111 6.33 5.93 -18.39
N GLY A 112 5.68 4.92 -18.95
CA GLY A 112 5.10 3.89 -18.12
C GLY A 112 6.15 3.02 -17.41
N LEU A 113 7.37 2.86 -17.95
CA LEU A 113 8.47 2.31 -17.15
C LEU A 113 8.73 3.10 -15.86
N MET A 114 8.61 4.43 -15.89
CA MET A 114 8.77 5.25 -14.68
C MET A 114 7.61 5.09 -13.70
N ILE A 115 6.38 4.94 -14.20
CA ILE A 115 5.21 4.61 -13.37
C ILE A 115 5.38 3.25 -12.69
N LEU A 116 5.93 2.26 -13.40
CA LEU A 116 6.26 0.95 -12.82
C LEU A 116 7.25 1.10 -11.65
N TRP A 117 8.33 1.86 -11.84
CA TRP A 117 9.30 2.13 -10.77
C TRP A 117 8.70 2.89 -9.60
N PHE A 118 7.77 3.81 -9.85
CA PHE A 118 6.99 4.46 -8.80
C PHE A 118 6.19 3.45 -7.97
N TYR A 119 5.47 2.51 -8.60
CA TYR A 119 4.75 1.46 -7.85
C TYR A 119 5.70 0.51 -7.13
N ALA A 120 6.85 0.18 -7.71
CA ALA A 120 7.88 -0.61 -7.04
C ALA A 120 8.38 0.10 -5.78
N ALA A 121 8.71 1.39 -5.88
CA ALA A 121 9.13 2.24 -4.76
C ALA A 121 8.04 2.33 -3.69
N LEU A 122 6.78 2.53 -4.08
CA LEU A 122 5.63 2.56 -3.18
C LEU A 122 5.47 1.24 -2.43
N ALA A 123 5.47 0.11 -3.14
CA ALA A 123 5.28 -1.21 -2.56
C ALA A 123 6.44 -1.60 -1.62
N LEU A 124 7.69 -1.41 -2.07
CA LEU A 124 8.87 -1.73 -1.28
C LEU A 124 9.00 -0.81 -0.07
N GLY A 125 8.79 0.50 -0.24
CA GLY A 125 8.90 1.45 0.85
C GLY A 125 7.86 1.18 1.94
N LEU A 126 6.59 0.97 1.56
CA LEU A 126 5.55 0.58 2.53
C LEU A 126 5.87 -0.76 3.20
N PHE A 127 6.37 -1.76 2.45
CA PHE A 127 6.74 -3.04 3.03
C PHE A 127 7.88 -2.91 4.05
N ILE A 128 8.96 -2.18 3.71
CA ILE A 128 10.08 -1.94 4.60
C ILE A 128 9.61 -1.17 5.84
N GLY A 129 8.87 -0.08 5.66
CA GLY A 129 8.36 0.71 6.78
C GLY A 129 7.43 -0.09 7.69
N GLU A 130 6.58 -0.97 7.13
CA GLU A 130 5.78 -1.89 7.93
C GLU A 130 6.68 -2.85 8.74
N ARG A 131 7.72 -3.43 8.14
CA ARG A 131 8.67 -4.29 8.88
C ARG A 131 9.37 -3.53 10.01
N LEU A 132 9.77 -2.28 9.76
CA LEU A 132 10.33 -1.42 10.79
C LEU A 132 9.35 -1.18 11.93
N VAL A 133 8.06 -0.97 11.64
CA VAL A 133 7.01 -0.88 12.67
C VAL A 133 6.96 -2.15 13.52
N TYR A 134 6.99 -3.34 12.92
CA TYR A 134 6.99 -4.60 13.67
C TYR A 134 8.22 -4.77 14.57
N VAL A 135 9.38 -4.26 14.15
CA VAL A 135 10.61 -4.30 14.93
C VAL A 135 10.55 -3.29 16.08
N VAL A 136 10.22 -2.03 15.80
CA VAL A 136 10.21 -0.93 16.78
C VAL A 136 9.08 -1.07 17.80
N HIS A 137 7.91 -1.54 17.38
CA HIS A 137 6.73 -1.67 18.24
C HIS A 137 6.44 -3.10 18.68
N ARG A 138 7.39 -4.03 18.56
CA ARG A 138 7.21 -5.46 18.87
C ARG A 138 6.48 -5.73 20.20
N ALA A 139 6.87 -5.03 21.27
CA ALA A 139 6.28 -5.21 22.61
C ALA A 139 4.83 -4.72 22.75
N ARG A 140 4.32 -3.96 21.77
CA ARG A 140 2.97 -3.36 21.76
C ARG A 140 2.06 -4.01 20.73
N ILE A 141 2.56 -4.99 19.98
CA ILE A 141 1.80 -5.70 18.95
C ILE A 141 1.33 -7.02 19.55
N ALA A 142 0.02 -7.15 19.71
CA ALA A 142 -0.64 -8.38 20.14
C ALA A 142 -0.89 -9.29 18.92
#